data_AF-A0A9C7SBE5-F1
#
_entry.id   AF-A0A9C7SBE5-F1
#
_cell.length_a   1.000
_cell.length_b   1.000
_cell.length_c   1.000
_cell.angle_alpha   90.00
_cell.angle_beta   90.00
_cell.angle_gamma   90.00
#
_symmetry.space_group_name_H-M   'P 1'
#
loop_
_entity.id
_entity.type
_entity.pdbx_description
1 polymer ?
#
loop_
_entity_poly.entity_id
_entity_poly.type
_entity_poly.pdbx_seq_one_letter_code
_entity_poly.pdbx_strand_id
1 'polypeptide(L)'
;MAFPLICFDNAATSWPEPPEVIQAVVRSMEEVGNFKRLARHLSLEASRIVCDAHEALARLLHIPCPLRIALGHNAIKPLLSLSRAQSKAGWR
;
A
#
# COMPACT_ATOMS: atom_id res chain seq x y z
N MET A 1 -37.81 -7.43 -10.71
CA MET A 1 -37.00 -7.76 -9.52
C MET A 1 -35.58 -8.02 -9.99
N ALA A 2 -34.61 -7.23 -9.55
CA ALA A 2 -33.20 -7.47 -9.86
C ALA A 2 -32.60 -8.36 -8.78
N PHE A 3 -31.86 -9.39 -9.18
CA PHE A 3 -31.11 -10.22 -8.24
C PHE A 3 -29.94 -9.43 -7.66
N PRO A 4 -29.57 -9.68 -6.39
CA PRO A 4 -28.38 -9.08 -5.81
C PRO A 4 -27.13 -9.56 -6.56
N LEU A 5 -26.19 -8.64 -6.81
CA LEU A 5 -24.90 -8.97 -7.42
C LEU A 5 -24.07 -9.78 -6.42
N ILE A 6 -23.71 -11.01 -6.79
CA ILE A 6 -22.85 -11.89 -6.00
C ILE A 6 -21.52 -12.04 -6.75
N CYS A 7 -20.43 -11.58 -6.15
CA CYS A 7 -19.09 -11.72 -6.73
C CYS A 7 -18.43 -13.00 -6.22
N PHE A 8 -18.14 -13.93 -7.13
CA PHE A 8 -17.35 -15.13 -6.86
C PHE A 8 -15.92 -15.05 -7.42
N ASP A 9 -15.47 -13.84 -7.83
CA ASP A 9 -14.19 -13.60 -8.50
C ASP A 9 -13.21 -12.78 -7.63
N ASN A 10 -13.23 -13.01 -6.31
CA ASN A 10 -12.34 -12.31 -5.37
C ASN A 10 -10.85 -12.55 -5.63
N ALA A 11 -10.50 -13.60 -6.40
CA ALA A 11 -9.13 -13.90 -6.79
C ALA A 11 -8.58 -12.90 -7.84
N ALA A 12 -9.44 -12.34 -8.68
CA ALA A 12 -9.04 -11.32 -9.65
C ALA A 12 -8.86 -9.95 -8.98
N THR A 13 -9.81 -9.56 -8.14
CA THR A 13 -9.76 -8.39 -7.25
C THR A 13 -10.87 -8.50 -6.22
N SER A 14 -10.72 -7.88 -5.06
CA SER A 14 -11.80 -7.79 -4.08
C SER A 14 -12.90 -6.85 -4.57
N TRP A 15 -14.17 -7.26 -4.46
CA TRP A 15 -15.34 -6.41 -4.67
C TRP A 15 -16.52 -6.88 -3.80
N PRO A 16 -17.23 -5.97 -3.12
CA PRO A 16 -16.93 -4.55 -2.98
C PRO A 16 -15.75 -4.33 -2.02
N GLU A 17 -15.08 -3.18 -2.18
CA GLU A 17 -14.07 -2.75 -1.23
C GLU A 17 -14.74 -2.44 0.13
N PRO A 18 -14.13 -2.80 1.28
CA PRO A 18 -14.66 -2.45 2.59
C PRO A 18 -14.85 -0.93 2.73
N PRO A 19 -15.98 -0.46 3.31
CA PRO A 19 -16.25 0.97 3.47
C PRO A 19 -15.13 1.73 4.20
N GLU A 20 -14.46 1.07 5.14
CA GLU A 20 -13.36 1.62 5.92
C GLU A 20 -12.16 2.01 5.04
N VAL A 21 -11.86 1.20 4.00
CA VAL A 21 -10.78 1.47 3.05
C VAL A 21 -11.14 2.69 2.20
N ILE A 22 -12.39 2.75 1.72
CA ILE A 22 -12.88 3.89 0.92
C ILE A 22 -12.76 5.19 1.73
N GLN A 23 -13.24 5.19 2.97
CA GLN A 23 -13.19 6.36 3.86
C GLN A 23 -11.75 6.79 4.15
N ALA A 24 -10.85 5.85 4.44
CA ALA A 24 -9.44 6.16 4.70
C ALA A 24 -8.75 6.80 3.49
N VAL A 25 -9.02 6.29 2.27
CA VAL A 25 -8.46 6.84 1.03
C VAL A 25 -8.99 8.24 0.75
N VAL A 26 -10.31 8.46 0.87
CA VAL A 26 -10.93 9.78 0.68
C VAL A 26 -10.33 10.79 1.67
N ARG A 27 -10.27 10.44 2.95
CA ARG A 27 -9.65 11.28 3.99
C ARG A 27 -8.20 11.62 3.65
N SER A 28 -7.42 10.65 3.17
CA SER A 28 -6.02 10.90 2.77
C SER A 28 -5.91 11.88 1.60
N MET A 29 -6.85 11.86 0.66
CA MET A 29 -6.85 12.77 -0.48
C MET A 29 -7.25 14.20 -0.09
N GLU A 30 -8.19 14.32 0.85
CA GLU A 30 -8.73 15.61 1.29
C GLU A 30 -7.82 16.31 2.31
N GLU A 31 -7.21 15.56 3.23
CA GLU A 31 -6.59 16.15 4.44
C GLU A 31 -5.06 16.07 4.49
N VAL A 32 -4.42 15.10 3.83
CA VAL A 32 -3.06 14.66 4.21
C VAL A 32 -1.93 15.26 3.35
N GLY A 33 -2.21 15.75 2.13
CA GLY A 33 -1.19 16.32 1.25
C GLY A 33 -0.08 15.32 0.86
N ASN A 34 0.94 15.77 0.12
CA ASN A 34 2.00 14.89 -0.38
C ASN A 34 3.20 14.83 0.59
N PHE A 35 3.54 13.62 1.06
CA PHE A 35 4.73 13.32 1.86
C PHE A 35 6.02 14.00 1.36
N LYS A 36 6.19 14.15 0.03
CA LYS A 36 7.42 14.65 -0.59
C LYS A 36 7.46 16.16 -0.93
N ARG A 37 6.42 16.96 -0.64
CA ARG A 37 6.43 18.41 -0.94
C ARG A 37 6.04 19.30 0.26
N LEU A 38 7.07 20.01 0.71
CA LEU A 38 7.29 21.18 1.61
C LEU A 38 6.16 22.04 2.24
N ALA A 39 4.90 21.62 2.35
CA ALA A 39 4.04 22.22 3.40
C ALA A 39 4.35 21.49 4.72
N ARG A 40 5.24 22.06 5.57
CA ARG A 40 5.83 21.39 6.75
C ARG A 40 4.83 20.61 7.61
N HIS A 41 3.60 21.10 7.78
CA HIS A 41 2.59 20.42 8.60
C HIS A 41 1.95 19.22 7.89
N LEU A 42 1.49 19.39 6.65
CA LEU A 42 0.87 18.32 5.86
C LEU A 42 1.87 17.20 5.52
N SER A 43 3.12 17.56 5.24
CA SER A 43 4.18 16.59 4.99
C SER A 43 4.49 15.73 6.23
N LEU A 44 4.37 16.25 7.45
CA LEU A 44 4.55 15.47 8.69
C LEU A 44 3.40 14.50 8.93
N GLU A 45 2.15 14.91 8.74
CA GLU A 45 0.99 14.02 8.88
C GLU A 45 1.01 12.89 7.85
N ALA A 46 1.36 13.21 6.59
CA ALA A 46 1.60 12.18 5.57
C ALA A 46 2.74 11.22 5.98
N SER A 47 3.77 11.74 6.64
CA SER A 47 4.90 10.92 7.13
C SER A 47 4.47 9.93 8.20
N ARG A 48 3.64 10.39 9.15
CA ARG A 48 3.09 9.56 10.22
C ARG A 48 2.24 8.43 9.67
N ILE A 49 1.30 8.74 8.77
CA ILE A 49 0.44 7.73 8.14
C ILE A 49 1.27 6.65 7.43
N VAL A 50 2.33 7.04 6.71
CA VAL A 50 3.22 6.08 6.06
C VAL A 50 3.97 5.23 7.09
N CYS A 51 4.47 5.81 8.19
CA CYS A 51 5.14 5.05 9.25
C CYS A 51 4.19 4.06 9.92
N ASP A 52 2.98 4.51 10.29
CA ASP A 52 1.95 3.69 10.91
C ASP A 52 1.55 2.51 10.00
N ALA A 53 1.48 2.74 8.68
CA ALA A 53 1.24 1.69 7.71
C ALA A 53 2.38 0.65 7.68
N HIS A 54 3.65 1.06 7.76
CA HIS A 54 4.77 0.12 7.85
C HIS A 54 4.72 -0.71 9.14
N GLU A 55 4.38 -0.09 10.28
CA GLU A 55 4.23 -0.82 11.54
C GLU A 55 3.07 -1.81 11.52
N ALA A 56 1.92 -1.40 10.98
CA ALA A 56 0.76 -2.27 10.83
C ALA A 56 1.06 -3.47 9.94
N LEU A 57 1.72 -3.24 8.80
CA LEU A 57 2.17 -4.31 7.91
C LEU A 57 3.20 -5.23 8.55
N ALA A 58 4.15 -4.68 9.32
CA ALA A 58 5.13 -5.48 10.05
C ALA A 58 4.45 -6.40 11.07
N ARG A 59 3.44 -5.89 11.80
CA ARG A 59 2.63 -6.71 12.71
C ARG A 59 1.84 -7.78 11.97
N LEU A 60 1.16 -7.43 10.87
CA LEU A 60 0.34 -8.35 10.07
C LEU A 60 1.17 -9.48 9.43
N LEU A 61 2.38 -9.17 8.96
CA LEU A 61 3.27 -10.11 8.27
C LEU A 61 4.30 -10.75 9.19
N HIS A 62 4.26 -10.48 10.49
CA HIS A 62 5.24 -10.95 11.49
C HIS A 62 6.70 -10.60 11.13
N ILE A 63 6.93 -9.40 10.59
CA ILE A 63 8.27 -8.90 10.25
C ILE A 63 8.84 -8.12 11.45
N PRO A 64 10.06 -8.43 11.92
CA PRO A 64 10.59 -7.85 13.16
C PRO A 64 10.95 -6.36 13.08
N CYS A 65 11.05 -5.80 11.86
CA CYS A 65 11.45 -4.42 11.64
C CYS A 65 10.65 -3.81 10.48
N PRO A 66 9.84 -2.75 10.72
CA PRO A 66 9.04 -2.09 9.68
C PRO A 66 9.87 -1.57 8.49
N LEU A 67 11.13 -1.17 8.73
CA LEU A 67 12.05 -0.69 7.70
C LEU A 67 12.46 -1.77 6.68
N ARG A 68 12.10 -3.04 6.88
CA ARG A 68 12.33 -4.12 5.92
C ARG A 68 11.23 -4.23 4.86
N ILE A 69 10.19 -3.40 4.94
CA ILE A 69 9.05 -3.40 4.03
C ILE A 69 9.22 -2.24 3.05
N ALA A 70 9.15 -2.53 1.76
CA ALA A 70 9.13 -1.52 0.70
C ALA A 70 7.76 -1.54 0.02
N LEU A 71 7.06 -0.41 0.06
CA LEU A 71 5.75 -0.28 -0.59
C LEU A 71 5.90 -0.17 -2.11
N GLY A 72 5.24 -1.08 -2.82
CA GLY A 72 5.15 -1.11 -4.28
C GLY A 72 3.73 -0.89 -4.77
N HIS A 73 3.57 -0.65 -6.06
CA HIS A 73 2.26 -0.39 -6.67
C HIS A 73 1.35 -1.62 -6.76
N ASN A 74 1.94 -2.80 -6.90
CA ASN A 74 1.26 -4.09 -6.96
C ASN A 74 2.27 -5.20 -6.65
N ALA A 75 1.85 -6.46 -6.63
CA ALA A 75 2.73 -7.60 -6.35
C ALA A 75 3.81 -7.83 -7.44
N ILE A 76 3.52 -7.49 -8.70
CA ILE A 76 4.38 -7.83 -9.84
C ILE A 76 5.56 -6.85 -9.98
N LYS A 77 5.34 -5.54 -9.82
CA LYS A 77 6.39 -4.53 -10.04
C LYS A 77 7.63 -4.74 -9.17
N PRO A 78 7.52 -4.99 -7.85
CA PRO A 78 8.68 -5.28 -7.00
C PRO A 78 9.45 -6.51 -7.47
N LEU A 79 8.75 -7.60 -7.81
CA LEU A 79 9.38 -8.84 -8.28
C LEU A 79 10.21 -8.61 -9.55
N LEU A 80 9.65 -7.92 -10.54
CA LEU A 80 10.37 -7.58 -11.77
C LEU A 80 11.57 -6.66 -11.50
N SER A 81 11.42 -5.70 -10.57
CA SER A 81 12.51 -4.81 -10.20
C SER A 81 13.68 -5.56 -9.54
N LEU A 82 13.38 -6.52 -8.66
CA LEU A 82 14.36 -7.36 -7.99
C LEU A 82 15.08 -8.29 -8.96
N SER A 83 14.34 -8.97 -9.84
CA SER A 83 14.91 -9.83 -10.87
C SER A 83 15.89 -9.06 -11.77
N ARG A 84 15.54 -7.84 -12.19
CA ARG A 84 16.42 -6.97 -12.97
C ARG A 84 17.65 -6.53 -12.17
N ALA A 85 17.49 -6.21 -10.88
CA ALA A 85 18.60 -5.83 -10.01
C ALA A 85 19.60 -6.98 -9.83
N GLN A 86 19.12 -8.20 -9.58
CA GLN A 86 19.96 -9.40 -9.45
C GLN A 86 20.75 -9.69 -10.73
N SER A 87 20.08 -9.61 -11.90
CA SER A 87 20.75 -9.79 -13.18
C SER A 87 21.87 -8.77 -13.43
N LYS A 88 21.70 -7.51 -13.00
CA LYS A 88 22.74 -6.47 -13.12
C LYS A 88 23.87 -6.64 -12.11
N ALA A 89 23.58 -7.19 -10.95
CA ALA A 89 24.56 -7.43 -9.88
C ALA A 89 25.46 -8.65 -10.14
N GLY A 90 25.25 -9.39 -11.24
CA GLY A 90 26.02 -10.61 -11.53
C GLY A 90 25.76 -11.75 -10.55
N TRP A 91 24.71 -11.65 -9.73
CA TRP A 91 24.26 -12.74 -8.86
C TRP A 91 23.66 -13.85 -9.72
N ARG A 92 24.49 -14.87 -9.97
CA ARG A 92 24.13 -16.22 -10.42
C ARG A 92 24.71 -17.21 -9.43
#